data_AF-A0A2G6Q201-F1
#
_entry.id   AF-A0A2G6Q201-F1
#
_cell.length_a   1.000
_cell.length_b   1.000
_cell.length_c   1.000
_cell.angle_alpha   90.00
_cell.angle_beta   90.00
_cell.angle_gamma   90.00
#
_symmetry.space_group_name_H-M   'P 1'
#
loop_
_entity.id
_entity.type
_entity.pdbx_description
1 polymer ?
#
loop_
_entity_poly.entity_id
_entity_poly.type
_entity_poly.pdbx_seq_one_letter_code
_entity_poly.pdbx_strand_id
1 'polypeptide(L)'
;MLKLILGKRGSKLTQEEIKEPFLRRVEHAIQQENYHSAIAFLSSAIELLPEDLSLYFQRGQIYQLGLRNYCSALKDYRFILCFLQHDHSHPLYKECKSAMISMMDDQTAPMKVSRFSI
;
A
#
# COMPACT_ATOMS: atom_id res chain seq x y z
N MET A 1 11.42 3.99 16.39
CA MET A 1 12.89 3.83 16.23
C MET A 1 13.19 3.66 14.75
N LEU A 2 13.61 4.72 14.06
CA LEU A 2 14.04 4.66 12.65
C LEU A 2 15.28 3.76 12.53
N LYS A 3 15.22 2.69 11.72
CA LYS A 3 16.42 1.93 11.34
C LYS A 3 17.36 2.89 10.61
N LEU A 4 18.52 3.15 11.20
CA LEU A 4 19.54 4.03 10.63
C LEU A 4 20.20 3.30 9.44
N ILE A 5 19.75 3.57 8.22
CA ILE A 5 20.41 3.04 7.01
C ILE A 5 21.49 4.04 6.58
N LEU A 6 22.76 3.67 6.79
CA LEU A 6 23.91 4.49 6.42
C LEU A 6 24.14 4.41 4.90
N GLY A 7 24.12 5.56 4.22
CA GLY A 7 24.46 5.65 2.80
C GLY A 7 25.97 5.57 2.54
N LYS A 8 26.36 5.28 1.30
CA LYS A 8 27.77 5.10 0.85
C LYS A 8 28.71 6.31 1.07
N ARG A 9 28.22 7.45 1.59
CA ARG A 9 28.99 8.68 1.84
C ARG A 9 28.89 9.23 3.27
N GLY A 10 28.36 8.45 4.22
CA GLY A 10 28.19 8.94 5.60
C GLY A 10 27.05 9.95 5.79
N SER A 11 26.32 10.29 4.72
CA SER A 11 25.07 11.06 4.78
C SER A 11 23.88 10.15 5.08
N LYS A 12 22.92 10.66 5.87
CA LYS A 12 21.62 10.00 6.08
C LYS A 12 20.91 9.89 4.73
N LEU A 13 20.55 8.68 4.33
CA LEU A 13 19.71 8.46 3.15
C LEU A 13 18.31 9.06 3.41
N THR A 14 17.79 9.76 2.43
CA THR A 14 16.40 10.21 2.42
C THR A 14 15.46 9.03 2.23
N GLN A 15 14.20 9.16 2.65
CA GLN A 15 13.19 8.11 2.43
C GLN A 15 13.00 7.83 0.93
N GLU A 16 13.12 8.87 0.10
CA GLU A 16 13.04 8.77 -1.35
C GLU A 16 14.16 7.87 -1.91
N GLU A 17 15.41 8.14 -1.51
CA GLU A 17 16.56 7.33 -1.94
C GLU A 17 16.46 5.86 -1.48
N ILE A 18 15.79 5.61 -0.35
CA ILE A 18 15.57 4.25 0.17
C ILE A 18 14.52 3.52 -0.68
N LYS A 19 13.39 4.14 -1.02
CA LYS A 19 12.30 3.46 -1.75
C LYS A 19 12.51 3.37 -3.26
N GLU A 20 13.16 4.36 -3.86
CA GLU A 20 13.43 4.45 -5.30
C GLU A 20 13.87 3.14 -5.98
N PRO A 21 14.91 2.42 -5.49
CA PRO A 21 15.31 1.16 -6.10
C PRO A 21 14.24 0.06 -6.01
N PHE A 22 13.37 0.09 -5.00
CA PHE A 22 12.24 -0.83 -4.92
C PHE A 22 11.15 -0.45 -5.92
N LEU A 23 10.83 0.84 -6.04
CA LEU A 23 9.81 1.33 -6.98
C LEU A 23 10.16 0.97 -8.42
N ARG A 24 11.42 1.14 -8.85
CA ARG A 24 11.87 0.70 -10.18
C ARG A 24 11.68 -0.80 -10.42
N ARG A 25 11.88 -1.63 -9.39
CA ARG A 25 11.65 -3.08 -9.48
C ARG A 25 10.16 -3.43 -9.50
N VAL A 26 9.34 -2.68 -8.78
CA VAL A 26 7.88 -2.81 -8.77
C VAL A 26 7.32 -2.48 -10.16
N GLU A 27 7.73 -1.36 -10.76
CA GLU A 27 7.34 -0.97 -12.10
C GLU A 27 7.71 -2.03 -13.14
N HIS A 28 8.96 -2.50 -13.09
CA HIS A 28 9.40 -3.57 -13.98
C HIS A 28 8.58 -4.85 -13.77
N ALA A 29 8.32 -5.25 -12.53
CA ALA A 29 7.51 -6.43 -12.23
C ALA A 29 6.07 -6.28 -12.72
N ILE A 30 5.45 -5.10 -12.59
CA ILE A 30 4.11 -4.81 -13.12
C ILE A 30 4.08 -4.87 -14.65
N GLN A 31 5.10 -4.36 -15.34
CA GLN A 31 5.22 -4.47 -16.80
C GLN A 31 5.33 -5.92 -17.27
N GLN A 32 5.86 -6.81 -16.44
CA GLN A 32 5.92 -8.25 -16.68
C GLN A 32 4.68 -8.99 -16.14
N GLU A 33 3.64 -8.27 -15.70
CA GLU A 33 2.45 -8.82 -15.03
C GLU A 33 2.76 -9.70 -13.80
N ASN A 34 3.97 -9.57 -13.25
CA ASN A 34 4.44 -10.34 -12.11
C ASN A 34 4.08 -9.63 -10.80
N TYR A 35 2.79 -9.61 -10.50
CA TYR A 35 2.23 -8.90 -9.34
C TYR A 35 2.78 -9.43 -8.00
N HIS A 36 3.07 -10.74 -7.91
CA HIS A 36 3.68 -11.32 -6.70
C HIS A 36 5.07 -10.75 -6.41
N SER A 37 5.91 -10.58 -7.45
CA SER A 37 7.23 -9.95 -7.26
C SER A 37 7.10 -8.48 -6.90
N ALA A 38 6.16 -7.76 -7.54
CA ALA A 38 5.88 -6.36 -7.20
C ALA A 38 5.48 -6.20 -5.72
N ILE A 39 4.60 -7.08 -5.22
CA ILE A 39 4.21 -7.12 -3.81
C ILE A 39 5.39 -7.43 -2.88
N ALA A 40 6.30 -8.34 -3.27
CA ALA A 40 7.48 -8.67 -2.48
C ALA A 40 8.43 -7.48 -2.35
N PHE A 41 8.65 -6.74 -3.44
CA PHE A 41 9.46 -5.52 -3.42
C PHE A 41 8.83 -4.42 -2.56
N LEU A 42 7.51 -4.20 -2.67
CA LEU A 42 6.81 -3.24 -1.80
C LEU A 42 6.86 -3.65 -0.34
N SER A 43 6.72 -4.93 -0.04
CA SER A 43 6.81 -5.43 1.34
C SER A 43 8.20 -5.20 1.92
N SER A 44 9.25 -5.41 1.13
CA SER A 44 10.62 -5.10 1.53
C SER A 44 10.84 -3.60 1.76
N ALA A 45 10.25 -2.73 0.92
CA ALA A 45 10.32 -1.29 1.10
C ALA A 45 9.61 -0.83 2.39
N ILE A 46 8.44 -1.42 2.70
CA ILE A 46 7.68 -1.16 3.93
C ILE A 46 8.47 -1.54 5.19
N GLU A 47 9.29 -2.59 5.16
CA GLU A 47 10.15 -2.95 6.30
C GLU A 47 11.21 -1.88 6.62
N LEU A 48 11.60 -1.09 5.63
CA LEU A 48 12.55 0.01 5.76
C LEU A 48 11.84 1.34 6.07
N LEU A 49 10.65 1.54 5.50
CA LEU A 49 9.85 2.75 5.57
C LEU A 49 8.41 2.44 6.02
N PRO A 50 8.22 2.00 7.28
CA PRO A 50 6.92 1.50 7.74
C PRO A 50 5.84 2.59 7.85
N GLU A 51 6.23 3.87 7.80
CA GLU A 51 5.35 5.04 7.89
C GLU A 51 5.05 5.66 6.52
N ASP A 52 5.66 5.19 5.43
CA ASP A 52 5.37 5.69 4.08
C ASP A 52 4.07 5.06 3.55
N LEU A 53 2.96 5.78 3.73
CA LEU A 53 1.61 5.35 3.34
C LEU A 53 1.47 5.08 1.83
N SER A 54 2.30 5.69 0.99
CA SER A 54 2.25 5.49 -0.45
C SER A 54 2.60 4.04 -0.83
N LEU A 55 3.50 3.41 -0.08
CA LEU A 55 3.89 2.01 -0.31
C LEU A 55 2.76 1.04 -0.02
N TYR A 56 2.00 1.27 1.06
CA TYR A 56 0.81 0.49 1.38
C TYR A 56 -0.29 0.71 0.34
N PHE A 57 -0.47 1.94 -0.12
CA PHE A 57 -1.49 2.26 -1.12
C PHE A 57 -1.20 1.54 -2.44
N GLN A 58 0.03 1.65 -2.94
CA GLN A 58 0.45 0.99 -4.16
C GLN A 58 0.35 -0.54 -4.04
N ARG A 59 0.68 -1.12 -2.88
CA ARG A 59 0.53 -2.57 -2.64
C ARG A 59 -0.94 -2.98 -2.63
N GLY A 60 -1.79 -2.18 -2.01
CA GLY A 60 -3.25 -2.36 -2.02
C GLY A 60 -3.83 -2.35 -3.43
N GLN A 61 -3.39 -1.42 -4.28
CA GLN A 61 -3.81 -1.35 -5.69
C GLN A 61 -3.40 -2.59 -6.48
N ILE A 62 -2.19 -3.12 -6.26
CA ILE A 62 -1.73 -4.34 -6.93
C ILE A 62 -2.54 -5.56 -6.46
N TYR A 63 -2.82 -5.65 -5.15
CA TYR A 63 -3.71 -6.70 -4.64
C TYR A 63 -5.12 -6.62 -5.25
N GLN A 64 -5.68 -5.42 -5.34
CA GLN A 64 -7.03 -5.19 -5.88
C GLN A 64 -7.11 -5.47 -7.38
N LEU A 65 -6.26 -4.82 -8.18
CA LEU A 65 -6.39 -4.80 -9.64
C LEU A 65 -5.61 -5.95 -10.31
N GLY A 66 -4.43 -6.27 -9.79
CA GLY A 66 -3.57 -7.31 -10.38
C GLY A 66 -3.96 -8.71 -9.93
N LEU A 67 -4.27 -8.89 -8.64
CA LEU A 67 -4.54 -10.22 -8.07
C LEU A 67 -6.01 -10.47 -7.67
N ARG A 68 -6.88 -9.45 -7.73
CA ARG A 68 -8.26 -9.48 -7.19
C ARG A 68 -8.33 -10.00 -5.75
N ASN A 69 -7.25 -9.84 -4.98
CA ASN A 69 -7.18 -10.19 -3.57
C ASN A 69 -7.67 -9.01 -2.73
N TYR A 70 -8.98 -8.84 -2.69
CA TYR A 70 -9.63 -7.74 -1.98
C TYR A 70 -9.37 -7.77 -0.47
N CYS A 71 -9.22 -8.96 0.14
CA CYS A 71 -8.91 -9.07 1.56
C CYS A 71 -7.57 -8.41 1.92
N SER A 72 -6.52 -8.67 1.14
CA SER A 72 -5.21 -8.04 1.34
C SER A 72 -5.25 -6.55 1.00
N ALA A 73 -5.94 -6.16 -0.08
CA ALA A 73 -6.10 -4.74 -0.44
C ALA A 73 -6.81 -3.94 0.67
N LEU A 74 -7.91 -4.47 1.19
CA LEU A 74 -8.66 -3.87 2.30
C LEU A 74 -7.80 -3.71 3.56
N LYS A 75 -6.89 -4.67 3.83
CA LYS A 75 -5.97 -4.57 4.97
C LYS A 75 -5.04 -3.37 4.83
N ASP A 76 -4.42 -3.19 3.66
CA ASP A 76 -3.51 -2.07 3.40
C ASP A 76 -4.24 -0.71 3.40
N TYR A 77 -5.44 -0.63 2.78
CA TYR A 77 -6.23 0.61 2.81
C TYR A 77 -6.72 0.98 4.21
N ARG A 78 -7.13 -0.01 5.02
CA ARG A 78 -7.54 0.25 6.41
C ARG A 78 -6.39 0.78 7.25
N PHE A 79 -5.16 0.28 7.04
CA PHE A 79 -3.99 0.81 7.72
C PHE A 79 -3.80 2.31 7.43
N ILE A 80 -3.92 2.72 6.16
CA ILE A 80 -3.83 4.12 5.74
C ILE A 80 -4.91 4.97 6.41
N LEU A 81 -6.16 4.51 6.39
CA LEU A 81 -7.28 5.23 6.99
C LEU A 81 -7.15 5.39 8.51
N CYS A 82 -6.63 4.37 9.21
CA CYS A 82 -6.34 4.45 10.64
C CYS A 82 -5.22 5.46 10.93
N PHE A 83 -4.18 5.51 10.09
CA PHE A 83 -3.11 6.51 10.25
C PHE A 83 -3.63 7.93 10.01
N LEU A 84 -4.48 8.10 9.00
CA LEU A 84 -5.06 9.40 8.60
C LEU A 84 -6.40 9.72 9.29
N GLN A 85 -6.69 9.10 10.42
CA GLN A 85 -8.00 9.20 11.09
C GLN A 85 -8.42 10.64 11.45
N HIS A 86 -7.46 11.58 11.55
CA HIS A 86 -7.72 12.99 11.83
C HIS A 86 -7.44 13.91 10.63
N ASP A 87 -6.97 13.37 9.50
CA ASP A 87 -6.68 14.14 8.28
C ASP A 87 -7.48 13.58 7.10
N HIS A 88 -8.76 13.92 7.08
CA HIS A 88 -9.66 13.56 5.99
C HIS A 88 -9.41 14.36 4.71
N SER A 89 -8.55 15.39 4.77
CA SER A 89 -8.19 16.22 3.62
C SER A 89 -7.14 15.54 2.74
N HIS A 90 -6.37 14.63 3.32
CA HIS A 90 -5.31 13.88 2.65
C HIS A 90 -5.84 13.12 1.41
N PRO A 91 -5.17 13.20 0.24
CA PRO A 91 -5.62 12.54 -0.99
C PRO A 91 -5.84 11.04 -0.81
N LEU A 92 -4.87 10.33 -0.21
CA LEU A 92 -4.98 8.89 0.03
C LEU A 92 -6.18 8.50 0.91
N TYR A 93 -6.66 9.38 1.81
CA TYR A 93 -7.84 9.07 2.62
C TYR A 93 -9.08 8.93 1.74
N LYS A 94 -9.29 9.88 0.82
CA LYS A 94 -10.41 9.86 -0.13
C LYS A 94 -10.29 8.70 -1.11
N GLU A 95 -9.09 8.48 -1.64
CA GLU A 95 -8.82 7.39 -2.58
C GLU A 95 -9.06 6.01 -1.95
N CYS A 96 -8.54 5.77 -0.74
CA CYS A 96 -8.77 4.53 -0.02
C CYS A 96 -10.27 4.30 0.25
N LYS A 97 -11.01 5.32 0.70
CA LYS A 97 -12.46 5.18 0.90
C LYS A 97 -13.19 4.84 -0.39
N SER A 98 -12.86 5.52 -1.50
CA SER A 98 -13.44 5.26 -2.81
C SER A 98 -13.15 3.83 -3.28
N ALA A 99 -11.89 3.40 -3.17
CA ALA A 99 -11.47 2.05 -3.53
C ALA A 99 -12.21 1.00 -2.69
N MET A 100 -12.37 1.22 -1.38
CA MET A 100 -13.11 0.32 -0.50
C MET A 100 -14.59 0.19 -0.87
N ILE A 101 -15.26 1.29 -1.23
CA ILE A 101 -16.65 1.27 -1.71
C ILE A 101 -16.75 0.48 -3.03
N SER A 102 -15.87 0.78 -3.99
CA SER A 102 -15.84 0.07 -5.27
C SER A 102 -15.63 -1.44 -5.10
N MET A 103 -14.77 -1.86 -4.16
CA MET A 103 -14.58 -3.27 -3.85
C MET A 103 -15.81 -3.91 -3.16
N MET A 104 -16.59 -3.15 -2.39
CA MET A 104 -17.85 -3.63 -1.81
C MET A 104 -18.92 -3.85 -2.86
N ASP A 105 -18.99 -2.97 -3.87
CA ASP A 105 -19.96 -3.09 -4.98
C ASP A 105 -19.62 -4.28 -5.89
N ASP A 106 -18.32 -4.55 -6.11
CA ASP A 106 -17.82 -5.72 -6.87
C ASP A 106 -18.06 -7.06 -6.13
N GLN A 107 -18.21 -7.03 -4.79
CA GLN A 107 -18.51 -8.19 -3.93
C GLN A 107 -20.01 -8.50 -3.77
N THR A 108 -20.90 -7.93 -4.60
CA THR A 108 -22.35 -8.24 -4.57
C THR A 108 -22.71 -9.66 -5.05
N ALA A 109 -21.72 -10.54 -5.25
CA ALA A 109 -21.85 -12.00 -5.15
C ALA A 109 -21.02 -12.51 -3.95
N PRO A 110 -21.58 -13.38 -3.10
CA PRO A 110 -21.89 -13.06 -1.72
C PRO A 110 -20.75 -13.34 -0.75
N MET A 111 -20.39 -12.36 0.10
CA MET A 111 -19.98 -12.68 1.48
C MET A 111 -20.51 -11.67 2.49
N LYS A 112 -21.33 -12.20 3.40
CA LYS A 112 -21.77 -11.58 4.65
C LYS A 112 -20.57 -11.00 5.39
N VAL A 113 -20.47 -9.67 5.46
CA VAL A 113 -19.69 -9.04 6.52
C VAL A 113 -20.66 -8.26 7.37
N SER A 114 -20.83 -8.75 8.60
CA SER A 114 -21.59 -8.12 9.67
C SER A 114 -21.29 -6.62 9.69
N ARG A 115 -22.33 -5.81 9.52
CA ARG A 115 -22.31 -4.37 9.76
C ARG A 115 -21.55 -4.12 11.06
N PHE A 116 -20.39 -3.47 10.99
CA PHE A 116 -19.89 -2.76 12.15
C PHE A 116 -20.71 -1.49 12.26
N SER A 117 -21.63 -1.52 13.20
CA SER A 117 -22.38 -0.37 13.69
C SER A 117 -21.38 0.67 14.22
N ILE A 118 -21.45 1.87 13.67
CA ILE A 118 -21.07 3.11 14.36
C ILE A 118 -22.39 3.74 14.79
#